data_AF-A0A3B8SRC2-F1
#
_entry.id   AF-A0A3B8SRC2-F1
#
_cell.length_a   1.000
_cell.length_b   1.000
_cell.length_c   1.000
_cell.angle_alpha   90.00
_cell.angle_beta   90.00
_cell.angle_gamma   90.00
#
_symmetry.space_group_name_H-M   'P 1'
#
loop_
_entity.id
_entity.type
_entity.pdbx_description
1 polymer ?
#
loop_
_entity_poly.entity_id
_entity_poly.type
_entity_poly.pdbx_seq_one_letter_code
_entity_poly.pdbx_strand_id
1 'polypeptide(L)' 'ERIQAFEGLVVAKKGGSVSETFSVRKKSYGIGVTRVFPVNSPTIDKIVVVKKGLVRRAKLNFLKGMRKEYKVKERN' A
#
# COMPACT_ATOMS: atom_id res chain seq x y z
N GLU A 1 -16.58 -8.11 -16.69
CA GLU A 1 -15.76 -7.42 -15.69
C GLU A 1 -14.62 -8.34 -15.25
N ARG A 2 -13.38 -7.84 -15.11
CA ARG A 2 -12.21 -8.65 -14.74
C ARG A 2 -11.59 -8.08 -13.47
N ILE A 3 -11.43 -8.92 -12.46
CA ILE A 3 -10.74 -8.54 -11.22
C ILE A 3 -9.23 -8.55 -11.47
N GLN A 4 -8.55 -7.46 -11.10
CA GLN A 4 -7.09 -7.35 -11.18
C GLN A 4 -6.50 -7.23 -9.77
N ALA A 5 -5.64 -8.18 -9.39
CA ALA A 5 -4.93 -8.12 -8.13
C ALA A 5 -3.84 -7.02 -8.15
N PHE A 6 -3.79 -6.21 -7.08
CA PHE A 6 -2.72 -5.26 -6.84
C PHE A 6 -2.10 -5.48 -5.46
N GLU A 7 -1.04 -6.30 -5.43
CA GLU A 7 -0.31 -6.60 -4.21
C GLU A 7 0.89 -5.65 -4.04
N GLY A 8 1.07 -5.14 -2.81
CA GLY A 8 2.22 -4.30 -2.46
C GLY A 8 2.18 -3.83 -1.02
N LEU A 9 3.16 -2.99 -0.67
CA LEU A 9 3.27 -2.43 0.67
C LEU A 9 2.32 -1.25 0.84
N VAL A 10 1.52 -1.25 1.90
CA VAL A 10 0.75 -0.07 2.31
C VAL A 10 1.71 0.97 2.86
N VAL A 11 1.87 2.10 2.15
CA VAL A 11 2.84 3.15 2.51
C VAL A 11 2.22 4.32 3.25
N ALA A 12 0.92 4.54 3.09
CA ALA A 12 0.20 5.59 3.80
C ALA A 12 -1.28 5.22 3.90
N LYS A 13 -1.88 5.61 5.02
CA LYS A 13 -3.33 5.75 5.19
C LYS A 13 -3.60 7.21 5.53
N LYS A 14 -4.59 7.83 4.92
CA LYS A 14 -4.92 9.26 5.14
C LYS A 14 -6.41 9.52 4.94
N GLY A 15 -6.89 10.61 5.54
CA GLY A 15 -8.31 10.93 5.58
C GLY A 15 -8.99 10.26 6.77
N GLY A 16 -10.32 10.24 6.75
CA GLY A 16 -11.13 9.60 7.77
C GLY A 16 -12.55 9.39 7.28
N SER A 17 -13.30 8.54 7.97
CA SER A 17 -14.67 8.20 7.62
C SER A 17 -14.79 7.77 6.13
N VAL A 18 -15.78 8.28 5.41
CA VAL A 18 -16.08 7.92 4.02
C VAL A 18 -14.94 8.26 3.06
N SER A 19 -14.17 9.32 3.33
CA SER A 19 -13.08 9.80 2.47
C SER A 19 -11.72 9.17 2.78
N GLU A 20 -11.67 8.15 3.64
CA GLU A 20 -10.43 7.48 3.98
C GLU A 20 -9.81 6.80 2.75
N THR A 21 -8.50 6.98 2.57
CA THR A 21 -7.72 6.40 1.47
C THR A 21 -6.48 5.70 2.00
N PHE A 22 -6.03 4.69 1.26
CA PHE A 22 -4.77 4.02 1.49
C PHE A 22 -3.95 3.97 0.20
N SER A 23 -2.63 4.00 0.34
CA SER A 23 -1.69 3.99 -0.77
C SER A 23 -0.89 2.70 -0.73
N VAL A 24 -0.94 1.94 -1.83
CA VAL A 24 -0.19 0.69 -2.00
C VAL A 24 0.93 0.93 -3.00
N ARG A 25 2.15 0.55 -2.61
CA ARG A 25 3.34 0.66 -3.45
C ARG A 25 3.81 -0.73 -3.87
N LYS A 26 3.99 -0.93 -5.18
CA LYS A 26 4.53 -2.13 -5.81
C LYS A 26 5.69 -1.76 -6.73
N LYS A 27 6.71 -2.61 -6.86
CA LYS A 27 7.69 -2.51 -7.94
C LYS A 27 7.19 -3.35 -9.11
N SER A 28 6.96 -2.74 -10.27
CA SER A 28 6.49 -3.40 -11.48
C SER A 28 7.50 -3.17 -12.59
N TYR A 29 8.07 -4.24 -13.15
CA TYR A 29 9.09 -4.16 -14.22
C TYR A 29 10.24 -3.19 -13.90
N GLY A 30 10.75 -3.22 -12.66
CA GLY A 30 11.82 -2.32 -12.22
C GLY A 30 11.37 -0.94 -11.74
N ILE A 31 10.17 -0.50 -12.11
CA ILE A 31 9.63 0.83 -11.80
C ILE A 31 8.73 0.79 -10.56
N GLY A 32 8.92 1.74 -9.64
CA GLY A 32 8.07 1.87 -8.47
C GLY A 32 6.73 2.51 -8.81
N VAL A 33 5.64 1.74 -8.72
CA VAL A 33 4.27 2.19 -8.94
C VAL A 33 3.58 2.36 -7.60
N THR A 34 2.98 3.52 -7.37
CA THR A 34 2.13 3.79 -6.20
C THR A 34 0.71 4.04 -6.68
N ARG A 35 -0.26 3.31 -6.14
CA ARG A 35 -1.69 3.52 -6.39
C ARG A 35 -2.38 3.93 -5.09
N VAL A 36 -3.34 4.86 -5.20
CA VAL A 36 -4.15 5.34 -4.09
C VAL A 36 -5.56 4.80 -4.28
N PHE A 37 -6.11 4.20 -3.23
CA PHE A 37 -7.42 3.59 -3.22
C PHE A 37 -8.27 4.21 -2.10
N PRO A 38 -9.53 4.60 -2.37
CA PRO A 38 -10.49 4.88 -1.32
C PRO A 38 -10.87 3.57 -0.61
N VAL A 39 -10.98 3.61 0.73
CA VAL A 39 -11.35 2.43 1.53
C VAL A 39 -12.75 1.95 1.19
N ASN A 40 -13.69 2.88 0.98
CA ASN A 40 -15.11 2.58 0.75
C ASN A 40 -15.49 2.64 -0.75
N SER A 41 -14.55 2.35 -1.65
CA SER A 41 -14.81 2.41 -3.09
C SER A 41 -15.58 1.18 -3.58
N PRO A 42 -16.67 1.33 -4.36
CA PRO A 42 -17.40 0.19 -4.93
C PRO A 42 -16.58 -0.57 -6.00
N THR A 43 -15.47 0.01 -6.47
CA THR A 43 -14.59 -0.61 -7.47
C THR A 43 -13.63 -1.65 -6.87
N ILE A 44 -13.62 -1.82 -5.54
CA ILE A 44 -12.76 -2.78 -4.84
C ILE A 44 -13.63 -3.95 -4.39
N ASP A 45 -13.36 -5.13 -4.96
CA ASP A 45 -14.06 -6.36 -4.59
C ASP A 45 -13.64 -6.88 -3.20
N LYS A 46 -12.33 -7.00 -2.95
CA LYS A 46 -11.80 -7.51 -1.68
C LYS A 46 -10.44 -6.94 -1.32
N ILE A 47 -10.24 -6.69 -0.03
CA ILE A 47 -8.94 -6.33 0.56
C ILE A 47 -8.49 -7.47 1.47
N VAL A 48 -7.31 -8.02 1.20
CA VAL A 48 -6.71 -9.10 2.00
C VAL A 48 -5.36 -8.63 2.54
N VAL A 49 -5.18 -8.73 3.87
CA VAL A 49 -3.89 -8.47 4.50
C VAL A 49 -3.05 -9.73 4.43
N VAL A 50 -2.05 -9.73 3.54
CA VAL A 50 -1.15 -10.88 3.34
C VAL A 50 -0.13 -11.00 4.48
N LYS A 51 0.47 -9.87 4.89
CA LYS A 51 1.48 -9.81 5.96
C LYS A 51 1.33 -8.54 6.79
N LYS A 52 1.58 -8.63 8.09
CA LYS A 52 1.64 -7.47 9.01
C LYS A 52 3.10 -7.07 9.22
N GLY A 53 3.42 -5.83 8.84
CA GLY A 53 4.77 -5.29 9.00
C GLY A 53 4.92 -4.44 10.27
N LEU A 54 6.07 -4.55 10.93
CA LEU A 54 6.49 -3.65 12.00
C LEU A 54 7.18 -2.42 11.40
N VAL A 55 6.58 -1.25 11.60
CA VAL A 55 7.11 0.04 11.13
C VAL A 55 7.05 1.10 12.23
N ARG A 56 7.99 2.05 12.19
CA ARG A 56 8.09 3.14 13.18
C ARG A 56 7.34 4.41 12.76
N ARG A 57 7.10 4.61 11.46
CA ARG A 57 6.45 5.82 10.92
C ARG A 57 5.05 5.49 10.42
N ALA A 58 4.09 6.37 10.68
CA ALA A 58 2.72 6.24 10.18
C ALA A 58 2.63 6.34 8.64
N LYS A 59 3.53 7.10 8.01
CA LYS A 59 3.64 7.22 6.55
C LYS A 59 5.07 6.95 6.09
N LEU A 60 5.23 6.02 5.14
CA LEU A 60 6.51 5.55 4.61
C LEU A 60 6.93 6.34 3.35
N ASN A 61 6.77 7.67 3.37
CA ASN A 61 7.07 8.53 2.22
C ASN A 61 8.56 8.48 1.80
N PHE A 62 9.45 8.16 2.74
CA PHE A 62 10.89 8.04 2.52
C PHE A 62 11.25 6.97 1.47
N LEU A 63 10.36 6.01 1.21
CA LEU A 63 10.56 4.99 0.19
C LEU A 63 10.70 5.58 -1.22
N LYS A 64 10.18 6.79 -1.50
CA LYS A 64 10.29 7.42 -2.83
C LYS A 64 11.74 7.71 -3.24
N GLY A 65 12.60 8.08 -2.30
CA GLY A 65 14.00 8.40 -2.55
C GLY A 65 14.97 7.23 -2.32
N MET A 66 14.49 6.06 -1.90
CA MET A 66 15.36 4.92 -1.63
C MET A 66 15.81 4.23 -2.93
N ARG A 67 17.13 4.15 -3.12
CA ARG A 67 17.76 3.32 -4.16
C ARG A 67 17.72 1.83 -3.83
N LYS A 68 17.77 1.50 -2.53
CA LYS A 68 17.74 0.12 -2.02
C LYS A 68 16.32 -0.32 -1.72
N GLU A 69 16.09 -1.62 -1.86
CA GLU A 69 14.82 -2.23 -1.51
C GLU A 69 14.60 -2.21 0.00
N TYR A 70 13.43 -1.75 0.43
CA TYR A 70 13.07 -1.70 1.85
C TYR A 70 12.36 -3.00 2.23
N LYS A 71 13.01 -3.78 3.08
CA LYS A 71 12.42 -5.00 3.67
C LYS A 71 11.77 -4.67 5.00
N VAL A 72 10.45 -4.82 5.08
CA VAL A 72 9.70 -4.60 6.31
C VAL A 72 9.84 -5.84 7.20
N LYS A 73 10.19 -5.63 8.48
CA LYS A 73 10.20 -6.72 9.46
C LYS A 73 8.77 -7.18 9.72
N GLU A 74 8.58 -8.48 9.84
CA GLU A 74 7.28 -9.05 10.19
C GLU A 74 6.94 -8.75 11.65
N ARG A 75 5.66 -8.49 11.92
CA ARG A 75 5.13 -8.34 13.28
C ARG A 75 4.54 -9.69 13.68
N ASN A 76 5.33 -10.47 14.44
CA ASN A 76 4.86 -11.65 15.18
C ASN A 76 3.94 -11.22 16.34
#